data_AF-A0A850CMM1-F1
#
_entry.id   AF-A0A850CMM1-F1
#
_cell.length_a   1.000
_cell.length_b   1.000
_cell.length_c   1.000
_cell.angle_alpha   90.00
_cell.angle_beta   90.00
_cell.angle_gamma   90.00
#
_symmetry.space_group_name_H-M   'P 1'
#
loop_
_entity.id
_entity.type
_entity.pdbx_description
1 polymer ?
#
loop_
_entity_poly.entity_id
_entity_poly.type
_entity_poly.pdbx_seq_one_letter_code
_entity_poly.pdbx_strand_id
1 'polypeptide(L)'
;SRNLRGIIGGQQVSLTAGARDDVDRYGRLLRYVDVNGVDAGLRQVKQGFAIARYDSRDGYGRHARESAYVRADLSSPRAPCAVPAPGGSGAGTSSGSGTTLTGSWPLAGDKHPCPQSRPVKGNEDSMIAHEPGDRYYGVTNPEQCFATMTAAEAAGFRPAKV
;
A
#
# COMPACT_ATOMS: atom_id res chain seq x y z
N SER A 1 -1.16 14.35 -14.73
CA SER A 1 -1.05 14.53 -13.27
C SER A 1 0.44 14.62 -12.87
N ARG A 2 0.83 15.54 -11.97
CA ARG A 2 2.22 15.62 -11.47
C ARG A 2 2.59 14.42 -10.57
N ASN A 3 1.62 13.86 -9.84
CA ASN A 3 1.83 12.74 -8.93
C ASN A 3 2.34 11.48 -9.66
N LEU A 4 1.60 11.00 -10.67
CA LEU A 4 2.03 9.81 -11.43
C LEU A 4 3.41 9.99 -12.07
N ARG A 5 3.69 11.17 -12.65
CA ARG A 5 5.03 11.48 -13.18
C ARG A 5 6.13 11.39 -12.12
N GLY A 6 5.87 11.77 -10.88
CA GLY A 6 6.80 11.58 -9.76
C GLY A 6 6.98 10.12 -9.34
N ILE A 7 6.01 9.26 -9.64
CA ILE A 7 6.06 7.81 -9.32
C ILE A 7 6.82 7.03 -10.41
N ILE A 8 6.57 7.31 -11.69
CA ILE A 8 7.09 6.51 -12.81
C ILE A 8 8.20 7.21 -13.63
N GLY A 9 8.37 8.52 -13.46
CA GLY A 9 9.28 9.31 -14.29
C GLY A 9 10.73 8.89 -14.12
N GLY A 10 11.37 8.46 -15.22
CA GLY A 10 12.76 7.99 -15.21
C GLY A 10 12.98 6.68 -14.46
N GLN A 11 11.92 6.00 -14.02
CA GLN A 11 11.99 4.72 -13.32
C GLN A 11 11.79 3.57 -14.30
N GLN A 12 12.41 2.43 -14.01
CA GLN A 12 12.06 1.18 -14.67
C GLN A 12 10.72 0.68 -14.09
N VAL A 13 9.83 0.23 -14.97
CA VAL A 13 8.49 -0.23 -14.58
C VAL A 13 8.26 -1.65 -15.07
N SER A 14 7.55 -2.43 -14.27
CA SER A 14 7.03 -3.75 -14.65
C SER A 14 5.56 -3.63 -15.01
N LEU A 15 5.17 -4.24 -16.14
CA LEU A 15 3.80 -4.29 -16.60
C LEU A 15 3.23 -5.68 -16.37
N THR A 16 2.25 -5.78 -15.48
CA THR A 16 1.62 -7.06 -15.11
C THR A 16 0.21 -7.10 -15.68
N ALA A 17 -0.12 -8.15 -16.45
CA ALA A 17 -1.49 -8.41 -16.88
C ALA A 17 -2.36 -8.81 -15.67
N GLY A 18 -3.66 -8.56 -15.74
CA GLY A 18 -4.54 -8.94 -14.62
C GLY A 18 -5.96 -8.42 -14.67
N ALA A 19 -6.28 -7.59 -15.67
CA ALA A 19 -7.66 -7.41 -16.12
C ALA A 19 -8.13 -8.66 -16.89
N ARG A 20 -9.45 -8.81 -17.03
CA ARG A 20 -10.06 -9.89 -17.82
C ARG A 20 -9.58 -9.88 -19.27
N ASP A 21 -9.47 -8.69 -19.84
CA ASP A 21 -9.03 -8.45 -21.21
C ASP A 21 -7.63 -7.81 -21.22
N ASP A 22 -6.83 -8.14 -22.23
CA ASP A 22 -5.46 -7.63 -22.36
C ASP A 22 -5.39 -6.21 -22.91
N VAL A 23 -6.38 -5.84 -23.72
CA VAL A 23 -6.50 -4.53 -24.36
C VAL A 23 -7.93 -4.03 -24.24
N ASP A 24 -8.09 -2.71 -24.20
CA ASP A 24 -9.41 -2.10 -24.34
C ASP A 24 -9.85 -1.96 -25.80
N ARG A 25 -11.07 -1.47 -26.00
CA ARG A 25 -11.66 -1.24 -27.34
C ARG A 25 -10.90 -0.25 -28.23
N TYR A 26 -9.92 0.48 -27.68
CA TYR A 26 -9.07 1.42 -28.39
C TYR A 26 -7.67 0.86 -28.64
N GLY A 27 -7.43 -0.42 -28.30
CA GLY A 27 -6.15 -1.10 -28.48
C GLY A 27 -5.09 -0.73 -27.43
N ARG A 28 -5.48 -0.10 -26.31
CA ARG A 28 -4.55 0.24 -25.23
C ARG A 28 -4.40 -0.96 -24.29
N LEU A 29 -3.16 -1.25 -23.89
CA LEU A 29 -2.87 -2.32 -22.93
C LEU A 29 -3.50 -2.03 -21.56
N LEU A 30 -4.13 -3.04 -20.97
CA LEU A 30 -4.65 -3.01 -19.61
C LEU A 30 -3.66 -3.68 -18.67
N ARG A 31 -2.87 -2.90 -17.93
CA ARG A 31 -1.77 -3.40 -17.09
C ARG A 31 -1.77 -2.76 -15.72
N TYR A 32 -1.39 -3.54 -14.71
CA TYR A 32 -0.82 -2.97 -13.50
C TYR A 32 0.58 -2.47 -13.80
N VAL A 33 0.90 -1.32 -13.21
CA VAL A 33 2.22 -0.68 -13.36
C VAL A 33 2.89 -0.70 -12.01
N ASP A 34 3.91 -1.55 -11.89
CA ASP A 34 4.68 -1.73 -10.68
C ASP A 34 6.04 -1.02 -10.81
N VAL A 35 6.40 -0.21 -9.82
CA VAL A 35 7.70 0.49 -9.75
C VAL A 35 8.43 0.04 -8.50
N ASN A 36 9.58 -0.63 -8.67
CA ASN A 36 10.34 -1.26 -7.59
C ASN A 36 9.47 -2.17 -6.71
N GLY A 37 8.60 -2.96 -7.33
CA GLY A 37 7.67 -3.86 -6.65
C GLY A 37 6.43 -3.20 -6.04
N VAL A 38 6.25 -1.88 -6.22
CA VAL A 38 5.12 -1.15 -5.65
C VAL A 38 4.15 -0.67 -6.73
N ASP A 39 2.88 -1.03 -6.59
CA ASP A 39 1.80 -0.67 -7.50
C ASP A 39 1.56 0.85 -7.55
N ALA A 40 1.76 1.46 -8.72
CA ALA A 40 1.56 2.88 -8.96
C ALA A 40 0.07 3.29 -9.03
N GLY A 41 -0.80 2.39 -9.52
CA GLY A 41 -2.25 2.62 -9.56
C GLY A 41 -2.84 2.62 -8.16
N LEU A 42 -2.52 1.60 -7.36
CA LEU A 42 -2.97 1.51 -5.96
C LEU A 42 -2.50 2.71 -5.13
N ARG A 43 -1.25 3.17 -5.32
CA ARG A 43 -0.73 4.38 -4.66
C ARG A 43 -1.53 5.64 -5.02
N GLN A 44 -1.93 5.79 -6.28
CA GLN A 44 -2.76 6.91 -6.69
C GLN A 44 -4.13 6.87 -6.03
N VAL A 45 -4.76 5.70 -5.96
CA VAL A 45 -6.07 5.55 -5.31
C VAL A 45 -5.98 5.85 -3.81
N LYS A 46 -5.00 5.29 -3.09
CA LYS A 46 -4.80 5.56 -1.65
C LYS A 46 -4.62 7.03 -1.33
N GLN A 47 -3.92 7.77 -2.20
CA GLN A 47 -3.68 9.21 -2.03
C GLN A 47 -4.85 10.07 -2.55
N GLY A 48 -5.93 9.44 -3.03
CA GLY A 48 -7.11 10.09 -3.59
C GLY A 48 -6.86 10.70 -4.97
N PHE A 49 -5.75 10.42 -5.66
CA PHE A 49 -5.48 10.92 -7.01
C PHE A 49 -6.21 10.15 -8.11
N ALA A 50 -6.75 8.97 -7.79
CA ALA A 50 -7.56 8.14 -8.67
C ALA A 50 -8.72 7.52 -7.89
N ILE A 51 -9.75 7.07 -8.61
CA ILE A 51 -10.91 6.34 -8.07
C ILE A 51 -10.85 4.92 -8.61
N ALA A 52 -11.18 3.92 -7.79
CA ALA A 52 -11.29 2.53 -8.22
C ALA A 52 -12.57 2.35 -9.05
N ARG A 53 -12.42 2.36 -10.38
CA ARG A 53 -13.47 2.23 -11.40
C ARG A 53 -13.03 1.19 -12.43
N TYR A 54 -13.97 0.70 -13.23
CA TYR A 54 -13.76 -0.29 -14.29
C TYR A 54 -13.39 -1.66 -13.72
N ASP A 55 -14.29 -2.19 -12.89
CA ASP A 55 -14.13 -3.45 -12.17
C ASP A 55 -15.43 -4.28 -12.21
N SER A 56 -15.52 -5.33 -11.40
CA SER A 56 -16.70 -6.20 -11.38
C SER A 56 -18.00 -5.47 -11.01
N ARG A 57 -17.93 -4.32 -10.32
CA ARG A 57 -19.09 -3.54 -9.85
C ARG A 57 -19.72 -2.70 -10.94
N ASP A 58 -19.03 -2.48 -12.07
CA ASP A 58 -19.52 -1.67 -13.19
C ASP A 58 -19.46 -2.39 -14.55
N GLY A 59 -19.32 -3.72 -14.53
CA GLY A 59 -19.50 -4.58 -15.71
C GLY A 59 -18.22 -4.89 -16.50
N TYR A 60 -17.05 -4.44 -16.03
CA TYR A 60 -15.76 -4.65 -16.71
C TYR A 60 -15.08 -5.97 -16.31
N GLY A 61 -15.70 -6.73 -15.42
CA GLY A 61 -15.23 -8.03 -14.97
C GLY A 61 -14.21 -7.93 -13.85
N ARG A 62 -14.13 -8.98 -13.03
CA ARG A 62 -13.25 -9.01 -11.87
C ARG A 62 -11.79 -9.08 -12.29
N HIS A 63 -10.94 -8.33 -11.61
CA HIS A 63 -9.49 -8.37 -11.81
C HIS A 63 -8.73 -8.70 -10.51
N ALA A 64 -7.49 -9.16 -10.62
CA ALA A 64 -6.74 -9.75 -9.50
C ALA A 64 -6.58 -8.79 -8.30
N ARG A 65 -6.30 -7.51 -8.57
CA ARG A 65 -6.09 -6.47 -7.52
C ARG A 65 -7.35 -5.66 -7.18
N GLU A 66 -8.54 -6.10 -7.64
CA GLU A 66 -9.79 -5.33 -7.48
C GLU A 66 -10.08 -5.01 -6.03
N SER A 67 -10.08 -6.01 -5.15
CA SER A 67 -10.40 -5.82 -3.75
C SER A 67 -9.46 -4.82 -3.05
N ALA A 68 -8.18 -4.81 -3.40
CA ALA A 68 -7.22 -3.83 -2.87
C ALA A 68 -7.53 -2.41 -3.37
N TYR A 69 -7.87 -2.25 -4.65
CA TYR A 69 -8.24 -0.96 -5.25
C TYR A 69 -9.53 -0.42 -4.63
N VAL A 70 -10.57 -1.24 -4.51
CA VAL A 70 -11.84 -0.85 -3.88
C VAL A 70 -11.63 -0.41 -2.44
N ARG A 71 -10.86 -1.16 -1.66
CA ARG A 71 -10.54 -0.81 -0.26
C ARG A 71 -9.75 0.49 -0.17
N ALA A 72 -8.74 0.66 -1.01
CA ALA A 72 -7.96 1.89 -1.08
C ALA A 72 -8.83 3.11 -1.41
N ASP A 73 -9.80 2.95 -2.31
CA ASP A 73 -10.69 4.02 -2.72
C ASP A 73 -11.64 4.43 -1.59
N LEU A 74 -12.22 3.44 -0.90
CA LEU A 74 -13.09 3.65 0.26
C LEU A 74 -12.38 4.29 1.46
N SER A 75 -11.08 4.07 1.59
CA SER A 75 -10.23 4.67 2.65
C SER A 75 -9.51 5.95 2.20
N SER A 76 -9.68 6.35 0.93
CA SER A 76 -8.98 7.50 0.39
C SER A 76 -9.55 8.83 0.92
N PRO A 77 -8.76 9.91 0.90
CA PRO A 77 -9.25 11.25 1.27
C PRO A 77 -10.38 11.78 0.37
N ARG A 78 -10.66 11.12 -0.77
CA ARG A 78 -11.73 11.46 -1.70
C ARG A 78 -12.91 10.49 -1.65
N ALA A 79 -12.94 9.56 -0.69
CA ALA A 79 -14.08 8.66 -0.53
C ALA A 79 -15.36 9.48 -0.27
N PRO A 80 -16.53 9.06 -0.81
CA PRO A 80 -17.79 9.81 -0.69
C PRO A 80 -18.28 9.97 0.76
N CYS A 81 -17.77 9.17 1.70
CA CYS A 81 -18.00 9.30 3.13
C CYS A 81 -16.71 9.62 3.91
N ALA A 82 -15.64 10.08 3.24
CA ALA A 82 -14.43 10.51 3.91
C ALA A 82 -14.79 11.67 4.84
N VAL A 83 -14.72 11.40 6.15
CA VAL A 83 -14.67 12.48 7.14
C VAL A 83 -13.48 13.34 6.72
N PRO A 84 -13.64 14.67 6.51
CA PRO A 84 -12.53 15.48 6.05
C PRO A 84 -11.39 15.31 7.03
N ALA A 85 -10.28 14.73 6.56
CA ALA A 85 -9.06 14.66 7.33
C ALA A 85 -8.72 16.10 7.73
N PRO A 86 -8.52 16.41 9.03
CA PRO A 86 -8.06 17.73 9.41
C PRO A 86 -6.75 17.97 8.66
N GLY A 87 -6.69 19.11 7.94
CA GLY A 87 -5.63 19.43 7.00
C GLY A 87 -4.26 19.15 7.60
N GLY A 88 -3.53 18.21 7.01
CA GLY A 88 -2.17 17.89 7.38
C GLY A 88 -1.24 19.07 7.09
N SER A 89 -0.95 19.84 8.12
CA SER A 89 0.24 20.70 8.19
C SER A 89 0.77 20.67 9.62
N GLY A 90 2.04 20.29 9.75
CA GLY A 90 2.85 20.63 10.91
C GLY A 90 2.95 19.57 12.01
N ALA A 91 4.11 18.91 12.02
CA ALA A 91 4.92 18.49 13.17
C ALA A 91 4.25 18.42 14.56
N GLY A 92 4.23 17.20 15.12
CA GLY A 92 4.16 16.93 16.55
C GLY A 92 5.27 15.94 16.93
N THR A 93 6.38 16.50 17.39
CA THR A 93 7.54 15.81 17.95
C THR A 93 7.23 15.31 19.37
N SER A 94 7.60 14.04 19.65
CA SER A 94 7.88 13.42 20.98
C SER A 94 6.66 13.20 21.93
N SER A 95 6.44 12.08 22.62
CA SER A 95 7.31 11.02 23.17
C SER A 95 6.53 9.73 23.50
N GLY A 96 7.21 8.58 23.47
CA GLY A 96 6.87 7.35 24.21
C GLY A 96 6.06 6.30 23.42
N SER A 97 6.49 5.07 23.17
CA SER A 97 7.66 4.31 23.60
C SER A 97 8.16 3.51 22.40
N GLY A 98 9.18 4.03 21.73
CA GLY A 98 9.98 3.20 20.84
C GLY A 98 10.85 2.32 21.71
N THR A 99 10.51 1.04 21.81
CA THR A 99 11.52 0.03 22.17
C THR A 99 12.63 0.19 21.15
N THR A 100 13.76 0.72 21.61
CA THR A 100 14.94 0.94 20.82
C THR A 100 15.31 -0.35 20.11
N LEU A 101 15.11 -0.41 18.80
CA LEU A 101 15.74 -1.40 17.94
C LEU A 101 17.24 -1.07 17.92
N THR A 102 17.95 -1.34 19.02
CA THR A 102 19.42 -1.37 19.07
C THR A 102 19.89 -2.62 18.35
N GLY A 103 19.86 -2.55 17.02
CA GLY A 103 20.30 -3.61 16.13
C GLY A 103 20.55 -3.04 14.74
N SER A 104 21.46 -3.66 13.99
CA SER A 104 21.71 -3.27 12.59
C SER A 104 20.42 -3.40 11.78
N TRP A 105 19.99 -2.31 11.14
CA TRP A 105 18.81 -2.27 10.27
C TRP A 105 19.24 -2.22 8.80
N PRO A 106 18.58 -2.93 7.88
CA PRO A 106 17.47 -3.87 8.07
C PRO A 106 17.90 -5.14 8.83
N LEU A 107 16.92 -5.84 9.43
CA LEU A 107 17.18 -7.09 10.13
C LEU A 107 17.85 -8.11 9.20
N ALA A 108 18.87 -8.80 9.69
CA ALA A 108 19.58 -9.81 8.91
C ALA A 108 18.60 -10.91 8.44
N GLY A 109 18.60 -11.18 7.14
CA GLY A 109 17.69 -12.16 6.53
C GLY A 109 16.28 -11.64 6.21
N ASP A 110 16.02 -10.34 6.41
CA ASP A 110 14.77 -9.70 5.98
C ASP A 110 14.72 -9.58 4.45
N LYS A 111 13.77 -10.30 3.84
CA LYS A 111 13.59 -10.32 2.38
C LYS A 111 12.92 -9.06 1.84
N HIS A 112 12.15 -8.35 2.67
CA HIS A 112 11.34 -7.22 2.26
C HIS A 112 11.38 -6.10 3.30
N PRO A 113 12.54 -5.47 3.51
CA PRO A 113 12.73 -4.54 4.61
C PRO A 113 11.88 -3.28 4.47
N CYS A 114 11.17 -2.95 5.54
CA CYS A 114 10.62 -1.62 5.72
C CYS A 114 11.73 -0.64 6.19
N PRO A 115 11.60 0.68 5.99
CA PRO A 115 12.53 1.64 6.57
C PRO A 115 12.47 1.62 8.09
N GLN A 116 13.57 1.93 8.77
CA GLN A 116 13.67 1.88 10.23
C GLN A 116 12.65 2.80 10.94
N SER A 117 12.25 3.89 10.29
CA SER A 117 11.21 4.79 10.80
C SER A 117 9.78 4.23 10.71
N ARG A 118 9.58 3.12 9.98
CA ARG A 118 8.28 2.44 9.80
C ARG A 118 8.44 0.93 9.84
N PRO A 119 8.84 0.34 10.98
CA PRO A 119 9.28 -1.04 11.01
C PRO A 119 8.14 -2.07 10.94
N VAL A 120 6.87 -1.68 11.12
CA VAL A 120 5.75 -2.64 11.12
C VAL A 120 5.31 -2.96 9.70
N LYS A 121 5.30 -4.24 9.34
CA LYS A 121 4.96 -4.76 8.01
C LYS A 121 3.49 -5.10 7.89
N GLY A 122 2.72 -4.28 7.18
CA GLY A 122 1.35 -4.60 6.79
C GLY A 122 1.29 -5.36 5.47
N ASN A 123 0.76 -6.58 5.52
CA ASN A 123 0.43 -7.38 4.34
C ASN A 123 -1.06 -7.19 4.01
N GLU A 124 -1.37 -6.52 2.89
CA GLU A 124 -2.75 -6.13 2.57
C GLU A 124 -3.58 -7.30 2.05
N ASP A 125 -2.94 -8.28 1.43
CA ASP A 125 -3.57 -9.54 1.03
C ASP A 125 -4.23 -10.27 2.21
N SER A 126 -3.56 -10.32 3.37
CA SER A 126 -4.06 -11.00 4.57
C SER A 126 -4.66 -10.07 5.64
N MET A 127 -4.49 -8.75 5.48
CA MET A 127 -4.78 -7.74 6.50
C MET A 127 -4.06 -8.00 7.83
N ILE A 128 -2.85 -8.57 7.79
CA ILE A 128 -2.04 -8.83 8.98
C ILE A 128 -0.85 -7.87 9.02
N ALA A 129 -0.64 -7.27 10.19
CA ALA A 129 0.52 -6.47 10.49
C ALA A 129 1.52 -7.28 11.33
N HIS A 130 2.79 -7.25 10.93
CA HIS A 130 3.89 -7.93 11.59
C HIS A 130 4.89 -6.94 12.18
N GLU A 131 5.21 -7.08 13.46
CA GLU A 131 6.24 -6.32 14.15
C GLU A 131 7.62 -6.98 14.07
N PRO A 132 8.72 -6.21 14.18
CA PRO A 132 10.05 -6.77 14.38
C PRO A 132 10.06 -7.73 15.56
N GLY A 133 10.36 -9.00 15.30
CA GLY A 133 10.32 -10.07 16.30
C GLY A 133 9.23 -11.12 16.04
N ASP A 134 8.23 -10.82 15.20
CA ASP A 134 7.25 -11.83 14.81
C ASP A 134 7.88 -12.95 13.97
N ARG A 135 7.37 -14.18 14.16
CA ARG A 135 7.89 -15.38 13.49
C ARG A 135 8.02 -15.22 11.98
N TYR A 136 7.05 -14.55 11.35
CA TYR A 136 7.00 -14.39 9.89
C TYR A 136 7.55 -13.04 9.42
N TYR A 137 8.03 -12.17 10.31
CA TYR A 137 8.44 -10.81 9.97
C TYR A 137 9.45 -10.74 8.81
N GLY A 138 10.49 -11.59 8.83
CA GLY A 138 11.55 -11.57 7.81
C GLY A 138 11.12 -12.09 6.43
N VAL A 139 9.98 -12.76 6.34
CA VAL A 139 9.44 -13.33 5.09
C VAL A 139 8.16 -12.66 4.62
N THR A 140 7.48 -11.89 5.47
CA THR A 140 6.32 -11.09 5.09
C THR A 140 6.72 -10.08 4.04
N ASN A 141 6.06 -10.10 2.89
CA ASN A 141 6.10 -9.03 1.89
C ASN A 141 5.12 -7.92 2.31
N PRO A 142 5.60 -6.75 2.79
CA PRO A 142 4.73 -5.65 3.18
C PRO A 142 4.29 -4.86 1.95
N GLU A 143 3.00 -4.61 1.83
CA GLU A 143 2.44 -3.65 0.87
C GLU A 143 2.30 -2.26 1.49
N GLN A 144 2.36 -2.20 2.83
CA GLN A 144 2.41 -0.96 3.60
C GLN A 144 3.32 -1.13 4.82
N CYS A 145 4.14 -0.11 5.09
CA CYS A 145 5.00 -0.04 6.27
C CYS A 145 4.46 1.00 7.24
N PHE A 146 4.31 0.65 8.53
CA PHE A 146 3.77 1.52 9.57
C PHE A 146 4.82 1.83 10.64
N ALA A 147 4.72 3.01 11.25
CA ALA A 147 5.55 3.40 12.38
C ALA A 147 5.25 2.55 13.62
N THR A 148 4.00 2.13 13.81
CA THR A 148 3.52 1.40 14.98
C THR A 148 2.42 0.41 14.61
N MET A 149 2.18 -0.59 15.45
CA MET A 149 1.05 -1.51 15.30
C MET A 149 -0.29 -0.76 15.33
N THR A 150 -0.44 0.22 16.21
CA THR A 150 -1.65 1.07 16.27
C THR A 150 -1.95 1.78 14.95
N ALA A 151 -0.92 2.24 14.23
CA ALA A 151 -1.12 2.85 12.91
C ALA A 151 -1.56 1.82 11.86
N ALA A 152 -1.10 0.57 11.98
CA ALA A 152 -1.55 -0.52 11.15
C ALA A 152 -3.01 -0.90 11.47
N GLU A 153 -3.38 -0.97 12.74
CA GLU A 153 -4.76 -1.22 13.19
C GLU A 153 -5.72 -0.13 12.75
N ALA A 154 -5.31 1.14 12.83
CA ALA A 154 -6.07 2.28 12.31
C ALA A 154 -6.26 2.19 10.78
N ALA A 155 -5.33 1.54 10.07
CA ALA A 155 -5.46 1.22 8.66
C ALA A 155 -6.22 -0.09 8.37
N GLY A 156 -6.75 -0.74 9.41
CA GLY A 156 -7.60 -1.94 9.32
C GLY A 156 -6.86 -3.27 9.39
N PHE A 157 -5.56 -3.27 9.66
CA PHE A 157 -4.77 -4.50 9.80
C PHE A 157 -4.94 -5.05 11.22
N ARG A 158 -5.01 -6.37 11.34
CA ARG A 158 -4.92 -7.03 12.65
C ARG A 158 -3.48 -7.43 12.94
N PRO A 159 -3.05 -7.46 14.22
CA PRO A 159 -1.72 -7.97 14.57
C PRO A 159 -1.57 -9.44 14.17
N ALA A 160 -0.33 -9.82 13.85
CA ALA A 160 0.05 -11.21 13.64
C ALA A 160 -0.20 -12.01 14.91
N LYS A 161 -0.65 -13.26 14.74
CA LYS A 161 -0.84 -14.15 15.88
C LYS A 161 0.52 -14.74 16.25
N VAL A 162 0.90 -14.55 17.52
CA VAL A 162 2.15 -15.07 18.12
C VAL A 162 2.26 -16.59 18.02
#